data_AF-A0A9E2PA01-F1
#
_entry.id   AF-A0A9E2PA01-F1
#
_cell.length_a   1.000
_cell.length_b   1.000
_cell.length_c   1.000
_cell.angle_alpha   90.00
_cell.angle_beta   90.00
_cell.angle_gamma   90.00
#
_symmetry.space_group_name_H-M   'P 1'
#
loop_
_entity.id
_entity.type
_entity.pdbx_description
1 polymer ?
#
loop_
_entity_poly.entity_id
_entity_poly.type
_entity_poly.pdbx_seq_one_letter_code
_entity_poly.pdbx_strand_id
1 'polypeptide(L)'
;AQLISGKGFNEVYNLAGGIKAWNNPKATGSPEEGLELVGGLFGREKEYSDAFHLAYAMEKGLQLFYHNLADKDPDESNKKLFNRLAEFENKHMLRLVEEYQADTGDKSESTKEDFAAGNIHEGIMEGGSVSKFLQKAEAGFDRTASIIDFAMSLEAQALDLYSRMAKISDKIQVHDFFLRLADEEKTHLNYLAKEMDSILEKK
;
A
#
# COMPACT_ATOMS: atom_id res chain seq x y z
N ALA A 1 -4.79 -0.25 27.31
CA ALA A 1 -3.53 -0.27 28.09
C ALA A 1 -3.42 -1.51 29.00
N GLN A 2 -4.35 -1.74 29.94
CA GLN A 2 -4.26 -2.87 30.90
C GLN A 2 -4.10 -4.26 30.28
N LEU A 3 -4.78 -4.56 29.16
CA LEU A 3 -4.69 -5.86 28.49
C LEU A 3 -3.28 -6.19 27.98
N ILE A 4 -2.54 -5.19 27.51
CA ILE A 4 -1.24 -5.36 26.84
C ILE A 4 -0.09 -5.28 27.86
N SER A 5 -0.24 -4.44 28.90
CA SER A 5 0.67 -4.42 30.04
C SER A 5 0.72 -5.78 30.76
N GLY A 6 -0.39 -6.52 30.79
CA GLY A 6 -0.43 -7.91 31.30
C GLY A 6 0.26 -8.96 30.43
N LYS A 7 0.73 -8.61 29.23
CA LYS A 7 1.44 -9.50 28.30
C LYS A 7 2.96 -9.26 28.23
N GLY A 8 3.53 -8.50 29.18
CA GLY A 8 4.98 -8.31 29.29
C GLY A 8 5.54 -7.13 28.51
N PHE A 9 4.69 -6.22 28.00
CA PHE A 9 5.15 -4.98 27.40
C PHE A 9 5.43 -3.93 28.49
N ASN A 10 6.67 -3.43 28.52
CA ASN A 10 7.16 -2.52 29.57
C ASN A 10 6.79 -1.04 29.32
N GLU A 11 6.65 -0.65 28.06
CA GLU A 11 6.18 0.69 27.68
C GLU A 11 4.87 0.58 26.90
N VAL A 12 3.81 1.16 27.45
CA VAL A 12 2.48 1.15 26.86
C VAL A 12 2.01 2.60 26.72
N TYR A 13 2.11 3.12 25.51
CA TYR A 13 1.53 4.41 25.15
C TYR A 13 0.05 4.22 24.86
N ASN A 14 -0.80 5.10 25.41
CA ASN A 14 -2.23 5.12 25.14
C ASN A 14 -2.58 6.44 24.47
N LEU A 15 -3.20 6.39 23.30
CA LEU A 15 -3.83 7.56 22.72
C LEU A 15 -4.97 7.98 23.66
N ALA A 16 -4.93 9.20 24.19
CA ALA A 16 -5.93 9.67 25.15
C ALA A 16 -7.34 9.52 24.55
N GLY A 17 -8.15 8.64 25.14
CA GLY A 17 -9.51 8.30 24.69
C GLY A 17 -9.62 7.29 23.54
N GLY A 18 -8.50 6.89 22.92
CA GLY A 18 -8.46 5.87 21.85
C GLY A 18 -9.41 6.13 20.69
N ILE A 19 -9.96 5.08 20.07
CA ILE A 19 -10.95 5.20 18.99
C ILE A 19 -12.24 5.95 19.41
N LYS A 20 -12.51 6.07 20.71
CA LYS A 20 -13.66 6.83 21.23
C LYS A 20 -13.43 8.34 21.20
N ALA A 21 -12.18 8.80 21.21
CA ALA A 21 -11.81 10.20 21.05
C ALA A 21 -11.49 10.57 19.59
N TRP A 22 -11.53 9.60 18.67
CA TRP A 22 -11.35 9.84 17.24
C TRP A 22 -12.59 10.53 16.65
N ASN A 23 -12.41 11.77 16.21
CA ASN A 23 -13.47 12.62 15.65
C ASN A 23 -13.46 12.66 14.10
N ASN A 24 -12.60 11.87 13.48
CA ASN A 24 -12.46 11.75 12.03
C ASN A 24 -13.24 10.53 11.50
N PRO A 25 -13.32 10.32 10.17
CA PRO A 25 -13.96 9.16 9.60
C PRO A 25 -13.42 7.84 10.18
N LYS A 26 -14.31 6.89 10.44
CA LYS A 26 -13.97 5.55 10.91
C LYS A 26 -14.06 4.58 9.74
N ALA A 27 -13.28 3.51 9.79
CA ALA A 27 -13.45 2.40 8.87
C ALA A 27 -14.89 1.85 8.96
N THR A 28 -15.50 1.63 7.81
CA THR A 28 -16.84 1.05 7.63
C THR A 28 -16.73 -0.05 6.60
N GLY A 29 -17.64 -1.03 6.65
CA GLY A 29 -17.57 -2.19 5.77
C GLY A 29 -17.34 -3.49 6.52
N SER A 30 -17.32 -4.61 5.79
CA SER A 30 -16.97 -5.91 6.38
C SER A 30 -15.44 -6.05 6.47
N PRO A 31 -14.92 -6.90 7.38
CA PRO A 31 -13.50 -7.26 7.41
C PRO A 31 -12.99 -7.90 6.12
N GLU A 32 -13.87 -8.34 5.24
CA GLU A 32 -13.60 -8.94 3.94
C GLU A 32 -13.61 -7.92 2.80
N GLU A 33 -14.09 -6.69 3.04
CA GLU A 33 -14.08 -5.63 2.04
C GLU A 33 -12.62 -5.35 1.60
N GLY A 34 -12.42 -5.17 0.29
CA GLY A 34 -11.09 -5.07 -0.33
C GLY A 34 -10.45 -6.43 -0.67
N LEU A 35 -10.66 -7.48 0.15
CA LEU A 35 -10.24 -8.84 -0.21
C LEU A 35 -11.11 -9.41 -1.33
N GLU A 36 -12.30 -8.89 -1.61
CA GLU A 36 -13.12 -9.36 -2.75
C GLU A 36 -12.47 -9.01 -4.10
N LEU A 37 -11.80 -7.86 -4.18
CA LEU A 37 -11.06 -7.42 -5.38
C LEU A 37 -9.90 -8.35 -5.67
N VAL A 38 -9.26 -8.82 -4.60
CA VAL A 38 -8.11 -9.72 -4.65
C VAL A 38 -8.54 -11.18 -4.58
N GLY A 39 -9.72 -11.51 -4.06
CA GLY A 39 -10.15 -12.88 -3.72
C GLY A 39 -10.56 -13.73 -4.92
N GLY A 40 -10.81 -13.09 -6.07
CA GLY A 40 -10.82 -13.78 -7.36
C GLY A 40 -9.41 -14.07 -7.90
N LEU A 41 -8.40 -13.32 -7.45
CA LEU A 41 -7.03 -13.32 -7.96
C LEU A 41 -6.04 -14.04 -7.04
N PHE A 42 -6.38 -14.16 -5.76
CA PHE A 42 -5.56 -14.70 -4.71
C PHE A 42 -6.38 -15.60 -3.79
N GLY A 43 -5.83 -16.77 -3.52
CA GLY A 43 -6.42 -17.83 -2.72
C GLY A 43 -5.35 -18.50 -1.86
N ARG A 44 -5.75 -19.38 -0.96
CA ARG A 44 -4.85 -20.00 0.03
C ARG A 44 -3.79 -20.87 -0.63
N GLU A 45 -4.16 -21.48 -1.76
CA GLU A 45 -3.36 -22.39 -2.57
C GLU A 45 -2.41 -21.71 -3.56
N LYS A 46 -2.39 -20.38 -3.63
CA LYS A 46 -1.55 -19.66 -4.60
C LYS A 46 -0.07 -19.90 -4.36
N GLU A 47 0.65 -20.08 -5.45
CA GLU A 47 2.09 -20.26 -5.41
C GLU A 47 2.81 -18.91 -5.36
N TYR A 48 4.10 -18.93 -5.04
CA TYR A 48 4.91 -17.73 -4.93
C TYR A 48 4.88 -16.87 -6.20
N SER A 49 4.87 -17.49 -7.39
CA SER A 49 4.74 -16.76 -8.65
C SER A 49 3.43 -15.98 -8.74
N ASP A 50 2.31 -16.55 -8.35
CA ASP A 50 1.02 -15.84 -8.40
C ASP A 50 1.01 -14.64 -7.45
N ALA A 51 1.55 -14.83 -6.24
CA ALA A 51 1.68 -13.78 -5.23
C ALA A 51 2.53 -12.62 -5.74
N PHE A 52 3.68 -12.94 -6.35
CA PHE A 52 4.59 -11.97 -6.92
C PHE A 52 3.96 -11.17 -8.07
N HIS A 53 3.33 -11.83 -9.06
CA HIS A 53 2.70 -11.14 -10.19
C HIS A 53 1.57 -10.21 -9.73
N LEU A 54 0.80 -10.65 -8.73
CA LEU A 54 -0.26 -9.83 -8.16
C LEU A 54 0.30 -8.59 -7.46
N ALA A 55 1.30 -8.75 -6.57
CA ALA A 55 1.96 -7.62 -5.91
C ALA A 55 2.53 -6.65 -6.95
N TYR A 56 3.28 -7.15 -7.93
CA TYR A 56 3.86 -6.35 -9.01
C TYR A 56 2.79 -5.54 -9.78
N ALA A 57 1.66 -6.16 -10.11
CA ALA A 57 0.58 -5.48 -10.82
C ALA A 57 -0.07 -4.37 -9.97
N MET A 58 -0.25 -4.59 -8.67
CA MET A 58 -0.82 -3.60 -7.75
C MET A 58 0.08 -2.37 -7.60
N GLU A 59 1.39 -2.60 -7.42
CA GLU A 59 2.44 -1.59 -7.35
C GLU A 59 2.50 -0.77 -8.65
N LYS A 60 2.47 -1.45 -9.80
CA LYS A 60 2.45 -0.79 -11.10
C LYS A 60 1.20 0.07 -11.28
N GLY A 61 0.05 -0.45 -10.86
CA GLY A 61 -1.22 0.28 -10.89
C GLY A 61 -1.15 1.58 -10.07
N LEU A 62 -0.59 1.52 -8.87
CA LEU A 62 -0.44 2.68 -7.99
C LEU A 62 0.58 3.70 -8.53
N GLN A 63 1.71 3.23 -9.07
CA GLN A 63 2.68 4.09 -9.76
C GLN A 63 2.03 4.90 -10.88
N LEU A 64 1.30 4.23 -11.78
CA LEU A 64 0.63 4.86 -12.92
C LEU A 64 -0.43 5.86 -12.44
N PHE A 65 -1.14 5.54 -11.36
CA PHE A 65 -2.09 6.45 -10.74
C PHE A 65 -1.42 7.74 -10.24
N TYR A 66 -0.31 7.64 -9.51
CA TYR A 66 0.43 8.82 -9.06
C TYR A 66 1.00 9.66 -10.20
N HIS A 67 1.56 9.04 -11.24
CA HIS A 67 1.99 9.77 -12.43
C HIS A 67 0.82 10.52 -13.09
N ASN A 68 -0.35 9.89 -13.17
CA ASN A 68 -1.54 10.55 -13.72
C ASN A 68 -1.99 11.76 -12.88
N LEU A 69 -1.88 11.69 -11.55
CA LEU A 69 -2.15 12.83 -10.68
C LEU A 69 -1.12 13.94 -10.89
N ALA A 70 0.16 13.60 -10.99
CA ALA A 70 1.23 14.57 -11.27
C ALA A 70 1.03 15.30 -12.62
N ASP A 71 0.58 14.60 -13.65
CA ASP A 71 0.34 15.20 -14.98
C ASP A 71 -0.82 16.19 -14.99
N LYS A 72 -1.82 15.98 -14.12
CA LYS A 72 -3.05 16.77 -14.06
C LYS A 72 -3.00 17.92 -13.03
N ASP A 73 -2.15 17.83 -12.02
CA ASP A 73 -2.07 18.84 -10.97
C ASP A 73 -1.35 20.10 -11.49
N PRO A 74 -1.90 21.33 -11.34
CA PRO A 74 -1.23 22.55 -11.77
C PRO A 74 -0.11 23.02 -10.83
N ASP A 75 -0.05 22.55 -9.58
CA ASP A 75 0.93 22.98 -8.57
C ASP A 75 2.21 22.14 -8.61
N GLU A 76 3.35 22.78 -8.89
CA GLU A 76 4.65 22.10 -9.01
C GLU A 76 5.12 21.38 -7.73
N SER A 77 4.68 21.82 -6.55
CA SER A 77 5.00 21.14 -5.29
C SER A 77 4.22 19.84 -5.15
N ASN A 78 2.94 19.85 -5.53
CA ASN A 78 2.11 18.65 -5.56
C ASN A 78 2.63 17.65 -6.60
N LYS A 79 3.01 18.11 -7.80
CA LYS A 79 3.64 17.25 -8.82
C LYS A 79 4.89 16.54 -8.31
N LYS A 80 5.76 17.27 -7.60
CA LYS A 80 6.97 16.69 -7.01
C LYS A 80 6.62 15.62 -5.97
N LEU A 81 5.62 15.87 -5.14
CA LEU A 81 5.14 14.90 -4.16
C LEU A 81 4.59 13.64 -4.84
N PHE A 82 3.71 13.79 -5.83
CA PHE A 82 3.17 12.63 -6.56
C PHE A 82 4.25 11.82 -7.28
N ASN A 83 5.20 12.47 -7.95
CA ASN A 83 6.32 11.77 -8.57
C ASN A 83 7.18 11.04 -7.53
N ARG A 84 7.37 11.63 -6.34
CA ARG A 84 8.09 10.97 -5.25
C ARG A 84 7.36 9.73 -4.73
N LEU A 85 6.04 9.77 -4.64
CA LEU A 85 5.22 8.60 -4.28
C LEU A 85 5.33 7.52 -5.37
N ALA A 86 5.24 7.88 -6.66
CA ALA A 86 5.47 6.94 -7.76
C ALA A 86 6.87 6.29 -7.75
N GLU A 87 7.88 6.99 -7.23
CA GLU A 87 9.23 6.44 -7.04
C GLU A 87 9.30 5.39 -5.92
N PHE A 88 8.41 5.41 -4.92
CA PHE A 88 8.33 4.37 -3.90
C PHE A 88 7.90 3.05 -4.55
N GLU A 89 6.81 3.08 -5.31
CA GLU A 89 6.30 1.88 -6.00
C GLU A 89 7.29 1.35 -7.04
N ASN A 90 8.06 2.24 -7.68
CA ASN A 90 9.13 1.80 -8.58
C ASN A 90 10.21 1.00 -7.85
N LYS A 91 10.56 1.38 -6.63
CA LYS A 91 11.56 0.65 -5.83
C LYS A 91 11.02 -0.68 -5.35
N HIS A 92 9.75 -0.74 -4.96
CA HIS A 92 9.08 -2.00 -4.66
C HIS A 92 9.14 -2.94 -5.88
N MET A 93 8.69 -2.50 -7.04
CA MET A 93 8.73 -3.30 -8.26
C MET A 93 10.14 -3.79 -8.62
N LEU A 94 11.17 -2.95 -8.47
CA LEU A 94 12.56 -3.34 -8.69
C LEU A 94 12.98 -4.46 -7.73
N ARG A 95 12.71 -4.27 -6.44
CA ARG A 95 13.05 -5.24 -5.41
C ARG A 95 12.29 -6.56 -5.59
N LEU A 96 11.00 -6.49 -5.90
CA LEU A 96 10.17 -7.65 -6.21
C LEU A 96 10.83 -8.48 -7.31
N VAL A 97 11.26 -7.84 -8.40
CA VAL A 97 11.93 -8.54 -9.52
C VAL A 97 13.24 -9.18 -9.06
N GLU A 98 14.07 -8.47 -8.31
CA GLU A 98 15.32 -9.01 -7.76
C GLU A 98 15.08 -10.25 -6.89
N GLU A 99 14.08 -10.20 -5.99
CA GLU A 99 13.70 -11.31 -5.11
C GLU A 99 13.16 -12.50 -5.91
N TYR A 100 12.29 -12.26 -6.90
CA TYR A 100 11.73 -13.32 -7.73
C TYR A 100 12.80 -14.05 -8.55
N GLN A 101 13.74 -13.31 -9.14
CA GLN A 101 14.87 -13.88 -9.89
C GLN A 101 15.80 -14.68 -8.97
N ALA A 102 16.05 -14.20 -7.76
CA ALA A 102 16.88 -14.90 -6.77
C ALA A 102 16.25 -16.23 -6.32
N ASP A 103 14.94 -16.25 -6.07
CA ASP A 103 14.23 -17.43 -5.57
C ASP A 103 13.99 -18.50 -6.65
N THR A 104 13.68 -18.08 -7.88
CA THR A 104 13.35 -19.00 -8.97
C THR A 104 14.56 -19.42 -9.80
N GLY A 105 15.66 -18.68 -9.71
CA GLY A 105 16.80 -18.82 -10.62
C GLY A 105 16.49 -18.39 -12.05
N ASP A 106 15.31 -17.80 -12.29
CA ASP A 106 14.91 -17.26 -13.57
C ASP A 106 15.76 -16.03 -13.88
N LYS A 107 16.64 -16.16 -14.87
CA LYS A 107 17.49 -15.08 -15.38
C LYS A 107 16.94 -14.49 -16.67
N SER A 108 15.75 -14.91 -17.10
CA SER A 108 15.14 -14.28 -18.25
C SER A 108 14.98 -12.80 -17.96
N GLU A 109 15.28 -11.98 -18.95
CA GLU A 109 14.83 -10.59 -18.98
C GLU A 109 13.32 -10.58 -19.29
N SER A 110 12.51 -11.44 -18.65
CA SER A 110 11.06 -11.30 -18.65
C SER A 110 10.80 -9.87 -18.26
N THR A 111 10.32 -9.11 -19.24
CA THR A 111 10.33 -7.67 -19.18
C THR A 111 9.40 -7.27 -18.04
N LYS A 112 9.64 -6.09 -17.45
CA LYS A 112 8.74 -5.52 -16.43
C LYS A 112 7.29 -5.51 -16.92
N GLU A 113 7.14 -5.36 -18.23
CA GLU A 113 5.91 -5.43 -19.00
C GLU A 113 5.29 -6.83 -19.04
N ASP A 114 6.07 -7.92 -19.04
CA ASP A 114 5.58 -9.30 -18.97
C ASP A 114 4.98 -9.61 -17.58
N PHE A 115 5.59 -9.10 -16.51
CA PHE A 115 5.05 -9.21 -15.15
C PHE A 115 3.74 -8.46 -14.98
N ALA A 116 3.61 -7.33 -15.67
CA ALA A 116 2.37 -6.56 -15.71
C ALA A 116 1.32 -7.27 -16.59
N ALA A 117 1.68 -7.71 -17.81
CA ALA A 117 0.79 -8.35 -18.77
C ALA A 117 0.12 -9.62 -18.25
N GLY A 118 0.72 -10.27 -17.23
CA GLY A 118 0.19 -11.47 -16.60
C GLY A 118 -1.18 -11.31 -15.94
N ASN A 119 -1.51 -10.16 -15.33
CA ASN A 119 -2.80 -9.89 -14.67
C ASN A 119 -2.95 -8.40 -14.26
N ILE A 120 -2.70 -7.42 -15.14
CA ILE A 120 -3.27 -6.08 -14.89
C ILE A 120 -4.78 -6.21 -15.08
N HIS A 121 -5.50 -6.64 -14.06
CA HIS A 121 -6.93 -6.40 -13.99
C HIS A 121 -7.08 -4.87 -13.91
N GLU A 122 -7.42 -4.25 -15.03
CA GLU A 122 -7.73 -2.83 -15.10
C GLU A 122 -8.61 -2.45 -13.89
N GLY A 123 -8.06 -1.68 -12.96
CA GLY A 123 -8.81 -1.15 -11.82
C GLY A 123 -8.40 -1.62 -10.43
N ILE A 124 -7.38 -2.48 -10.28
CA ILE A 124 -6.79 -2.82 -8.97
C ILE A 124 -5.44 -2.13 -8.83
N MET A 125 -5.29 -1.36 -7.76
CA MET A 125 -4.03 -0.78 -7.33
C MET A 125 -3.79 -1.18 -5.88
N GLU A 126 -2.55 -1.05 -5.45
CA GLU A 126 -2.23 -1.17 -4.05
C GLU A 126 -3.07 -0.20 -3.21
N GLY A 127 -3.56 -0.69 -2.06
CA GLY A 127 -4.47 0.05 -1.22
C GLY A 127 -5.95 0.05 -1.66
N GLY A 128 -6.33 -0.49 -2.83
CA GLY A 128 -7.76 -0.73 -3.18
C GLY A 128 -8.16 -0.49 -4.64
N SER A 129 -9.44 -0.16 -4.89
CA SER A 129 -9.93 0.04 -6.27
C SER A 129 -9.64 1.43 -6.82
N VAL A 130 -9.05 1.48 -8.02
CA VAL A 130 -8.78 2.70 -8.80
C VAL A 130 -10.02 3.59 -8.92
N SER A 131 -11.22 3.01 -9.07
CA SER A 131 -12.48 3.76 -9.21
C SER A 131 -12.84 4.56 -7.95
N LYS A 132 -12.71 3.96 -6.76
CA LYS A 132 -12.93 4.64 -5.48
C LYS A 132 -11.94 5.79 -5.29
N PHE A 133 -10.71 5.60 -5.76
CA PHE A 133 -9.65 6.60 -5.63
C PHE A 133 -9.74 7.73 -6.63
N LEU A 134 -10.12 7.45 -7.87
CA LEU A 134 -10.41 8.48 -8.87
C LEU A 134 -11.53 9.40 -8.39
N GLN A 135 -12.59 8.86 -7.79
CA GLN A 135 -13.66 9.69 -7.23
C GLN A 135 -13.14 10.64 -6.13
N LYS A 136 -12.22 10.17 -5.28
CA LYS A 136 -11.59 10.99 -4.23
C LYS A 136 -10.62 12.02 -4.81
N ALA A 137 -9.88 11.67 -5.85
CA ALA A 137 -8.97 12.58 -6.55
C ALA A 137 -9.70 13.63 -7.40
N GLU A 138 -10.84 13.28 -8.02
CA GLU A 138 -11.70 14.20 -8.78
C GLU A 138 -12.31 15.28 -7.89
N ALA A 139 -12.55 14.99 -6.61
CA ALA A 139 -12.93 16.00 -5.62
C ALA A 139 -11.82 17.04 -5.39
N GLY A 140 -10.59 16.76 -5.85
CA GLY A 140 -9.43 17.62 -5.77
C GLY A 140 -8.72 17.57 -4.43
N PHE A 141 -7.41 17.86 -4.46
CA PHE A 141 -6.63 18.10 -3.26
C PHE A 141 -6.52 19.61 -3.04
N ASP A 142 -7.01 20.08 -1.91
CA ASP A 142 -7.04 21.51 -1.57
C ASP A 142 -5.68 22.03 -1.05
N ARG A 143 -4.78 21.12 -0.63
CA ARG A 143 -3.44 21.41 -0.11
C ARG A 143 -2.56 20.17 -0.11
N THR A 144 -1.24 20.35 -0.08
CA THR A 144 -0.24 19.27 0.01
C THR A 144 -0.49 18.31 1.19
N ALA A 145 -0.94 18.82 2.34
CA ALA A 145 -1.31 17.98 3.48
C ALA A 145 -2.41 16.96 3.14
N SER A 146 -3.37 17.31 2.28
CA SER A 146 -4.45 16.41 1.86
C SER A 146 -3.94 15.32 0.91
N ILE A 147 -2.88 15.58 0.15
CA ILE A 147 -2.18 14.57 -0.65
C ILE A 147 -1.46 13.57 0.25
N ILE A 148 -0.76 14.06 1.28
CA ILE A 148 -0.05 13.18 2.22
C ILE A 148 -1.05 12.33 3.03
N ASP A 149 -2.14 12.92 3.52
CA ASP A 149 -3.19 12.17 4.21
C ASP A 149 -3.79 11.08 3.30
N PHE A 150 -3.98 11.40 2.03
CA PHE A 150 -4.42 10.44 1.03
C PHE A 150 -3.41 9.32 0.79
N ALA A 151 -2.12 9.64 0.60
CA ALA A 151 -1.06 8.65 0.46
C ALA A 151 -0.97 7.75 1.70
N MET A 152 -1.00 8.31 2.92
CA MET A 152 -1.03 7.54 4.17
C MET A 152 -2.23 6.60 4.23
N SER A 153 -3.39 7.00 3.70
CA SER A 153 -4.57 6.13 3.64
C SER A 153 -4.38 4.94 2.68
N LEU A 154 -3.59 5.12 1.61
CA LEU A 154 -3.24 4.05 0.68
C LEU A 154 -2.27 3.07 1.33
N GLU A 155 -1.18 3.56 1.93
CA GLU A 155 -0.20 2.72 2.62
C GLU A 155 -0.83 1.91 3.76
N ALA A 156 -1.75 2.53 4.51
CA ALA A 156 -2.46 1.82 5.59
C ALA A 156 -3.38 0.71 5.06
N GLN A 157 -4.00 0.90 3.89
CA GLN A 157 -4.83 -0.12 3.25
C GLN A 157 -3.96 -1.22 2.63
N ALA A 158 -2.83 -0.88 2.04
CA ALA A 158 -1.84 -1.82 1.52
C ALA A 158 -1.28 -2.71 2.64
N LEU A 159 -0.87 -2.09 3.76
CA LEU A 159 -0.46 -2.77 4.98
C LEU A 159 -1.50 -3.80 5.45
N ASP A 160 -2.78 -3.40 5.55
CA ASP A 160 -3.86 -4.30 5.97
C ASP A 160 -4.05 -5.44 4.97
N LEU A 161 -4.09 -5.12 3.67
CA LEU A 161 -4.26 -6.09 2.60
C LEU A 161 -3.16 -7.16 2.62
N TYR A 162 -1.89 -6.75 2.62
CA TYR A 162 -0.77 -7.69 2.67
C TYR A 162 -0.73 -8.49 3.96
N SER A 163 -1.03 -7.87 5.11
CA SER A 163 -1.12 -8.60 6.38
C SER A 163 -2.19 -9.70 6.33
N ARG A 164 -3.32 -9.44 5.66
CA ARG A 164 -4.40 -10.41 5.45
C ARG A 164 -3.99 -11.50 4.46
N MET A 165 -3.34 -11.14 3.35
CA MET A 165 -2.84 -12.09 2.35
C MET A 165 -1.80 -13.04 2.94
N ALA A 166 -0.87 -12.51 3.75
CA ALA A 166 0.08 -13.32 4.51
C ALA A 166 -0.64 -14.32 5.41
N LYS A 167 -1.65 -13.86 6.15
CA LYS A 167 -2.39 -14.67 7.12
C LYS A 167 -3.22 -15.81 6.49
N ILE A 168 -3.77 -15.61 5.30
CA ILE A 168 -4.64 -16.60 4.65
C ILE A 168 -3.86 -17.63 3.81
N SER A 169 -2.60 -17.39 3.50
CA SER A 169 -1.80 -18.32 2.69
C SER A 169 -1.46 -19.60 3.46
N ASP A 170 -1.55 -20.75 2.79
CA ASP A 170 -1.11 -22.05 3.34
C ASP A 170 0.40 -22.31 3.07
N LYS A 171 1.09 -21.40 2.36
CA LYS A 171 2.49 -21.55 1.96
C LYS A 171 3.38 -20.57 2.73
N ILE A 172 4.38 -21.09 3.45
CA ILE A 172 5.29 -20.25 4.25
C ILE A 172 6.01 -19.18 3.42
N GLN A 173 6.43 -19.52 2.20
CA GLN A 173 7.11 -18.56 1.31
C GLN A 173 6.21 -17.38 0.94
N VAL A 174 4.92 -17.64 0.66
CA VAL A 174 3.95 -16.60 0.31
C VAL A 174 3.54 -15.79 1.55
N HIS A 175 3.40 -16.45 2.70
CA HIS A 175 3.21 -15.77 3.98
C HIS A 175 4.34 -14.76 4.25
N ASP A 176 5.59 -15.21 4.18
CA ASP A 176 6.76 -14.39 4.48
C ASP A 176 6.94 -13.27 3.44
N PHE A 177 6.61 -13.54 2.17
CA PHE A 177 6.59 -12.54 1.11
C PHE A 177 5.66 -11.36 1.43
N PHE A 178 4.37 -11.63 1.70
CA PHE A 178 3.42 -10.56 1.99
C PHE A 178 3.68 -9.89 3.34
N LEU A 179 4.21 -10.62 4.34
CA LEU A 179 4.55 -10.00 5.61
C LEU A 179 5.67 -8.97 5.48
N ARG A 180 6.63 -9.19 4.57
CA ARG A 180 7.68 -8.20 4.28
C ARG A 180 7.12 -6.97 3.57
N LEU A 181 6.26 -7.13 2.57
CA LEU A 181 5.60 -5.99 1.92
C LEU A 181 4.81 -5.16 2.94
N ALA A 182 4.06 -5.81 3.82
CA ALA A 182 3.40 -5.15 4.94
C ALA A 182 4.38 -4.36 5.84
N ASP A 183 5.59 -4.87 6.10
CA ASP A 183 6.60 -4.14 6.88
C ASP A 183 7.22 -2.96 6.11
N GLU A 184 7.30 -3.03 4.78
CA GLU A 184 7.72 -1.92 3.92
C GLU A 184 6.72 -0.76 4.02
N GLU A 185 5.42 -1.03 3.98
CA GLU A 185 4.39 0.02 4.12
C GLU A 185 4.42 0.74 5.47
N LYS A 186 4.84 0.06 6.55
CA LYS A 186 5.07 0.73 7.84
C LYS A 186 6.19 1.76 7.74
N THR A 187 7.21 1.48 6.93
CA THR A 187 8.32 2.42 6.70
C THR A 187 7.83 3.64 5.91
N HIS A 188 6.98 3.45 4.91
CA HIS A 188 6.33 4.53 4.16
C HIS A 188 5.43 5.38 5.04
N LEU A 189 4.55 4.76 5.85
CA LEU A 189 3.73 5.47 6.82
C LEU A 189 4.55 6.33 7.77
N ASN A 190 5.68 5.81 8.28
CA ASN A 190 6.58 6.58 9.14
C ASN A 190 7.24 7.75 8.41
N TYR A 191 7.58 7.60 7.14
CA TYR A 191 8.12 8.68 6.32
C TYR A 191 7.06 9.77 6.09
N LEU A 192 5.86 9.39 5.64
CA LEU A 192 4.76 10.31 5.35
C LEU A 192 4.28 11.04 6.61
N ALA A 193 4.28 10.38 7.77
CA ALA A 193 3.98 11.02 9.05
C ALA A 193 4.95 12.18 9.36
N LYS A 194 6.26 11.99 9.12
CA LYS A 194 7.27 13.04 9.32
C LYS A 194 7.09 14.20 8.34
N GLU A 195 6.75 13.91 7.09
CA GLU A 195 6.44 14.94 6.09
C GLU A 195 5.18 15.73 6.48
N MET A 196 4.14 15.05 7.00
CA MET A 196 2.94 15.69 7.53
C MET A 196 3.27 16.63 8.69
N ASP A 197 4.04 16.17 9.69
CA ASP A 197 4.45 16.97 10.85
C ASP A 197 5.21 18.24 10.40
N SER A 198 6.17 18.09 9.48
CA SER A 198 6.94 19.20 8.89
C SER A 198 6.05 20.26 8.21
N ILE A 199 4.94 19.85 7.59
CA ILE A 199 3.99 20.77 6.96
C ILE A 199 3.08 21.45 7.99
N LEU A 200 2.69 20.73 9.04
CA LEU A 200 1.82 21.26 10.10
C LEU A 200 2.56 22.24 11.03
N GLU A 201 3.84 22.00 11.32
CA GLU A 201 4.68 22.89 12.14
C GLU A 201 5.05 24.22 11.47
N LYS A 202 4.95 24.30 10.13
CA LYS A 202 5.23 25.51 9.35
C LYS A 202 4.03 26.47 9.24
N LYS A 203 2.90 26.16 9.88
CA LYS A 203 1.70 27.02 9.96
C LYS A 203 1.63 27.76 11.28
#